data_AF-A0A535ULX3-F1
#
_entry.id   AF-A0A535ULX3-F1
#
_cell.length_a   1.000
_cell.length_b   1.000
_cell.length_c   1.000
_cell.angle_alpha   90.00
_cell.angle_beta   90.00
_cell.angle_gamma   90.00
#
_symmetry.space_group_name_H-M   'P 1'
#
loop_
_entity.id
_entity.type
_entity.pdbx_description
1 polymer ?
#
loop_
_entity_poly.entity_id
_entity_poly.type
_entity_poly.pdbx_seq_one_letter_code
_entity_poly.pdbx_strand_id
1 'polypeptide(L)'
;MSVAPTVATGPERTCVGCRTVRPKRELIRIVLPAEGPAALDPTGKRNGRGAYLCRRTGTTCLAQARRRRVLVRALRTTSDRIDWDSLAAELDTVPPEVLTSQR
;
A
#
# COMPACT_ATOMS: atom_id res chain seq x y z
N MET A 1 -27.00 0.89 7.50
CA MET A 1 -26.06 1.66 8.35
C MET A 1 -24.94 2.18 7.47
N SER A 2 -25.16 3.32 6.82
CA SER A 2 -24.16 3.97 5.97
C SER A 2 -23.27 4.84 6.85
N VAL A 3 -22.06 4.38 7.12
CA VAL A 3 -21.06 5.20 7.81
C VAL A 3 -20.63 6.28 6.83
N ALA A 4 -21.06 7.52 7.07
CA ALA A 4 -20.60 8.68 6.32
C ALA A 4 -19.07 8.79 6.50
N PRO A 5 -18.28 8.99 5.42
CA PRO A 5 -16.84 9.04 5.55
C PRO A 5 -16.45 10.30 6.35
N THR A 6 -15.89 10.10 7.54
CA THR A 6 -15.24 11.15 8.31
C THR A 6 -14.14 11.73 7.43
N VAL A 7 -14.31 13.00 6.99
CA VAL A 7 -13.34 13.71 6.16
C VAL A 7 -11.98 13.66 6.88
N ALA A 8 -11.09 12.83 6.36
CA ALA A 8 -9.77 12.65 6.93
C ALA A 8 -8.94 13.88 6.56
N THR A 9 -8.78 14.82 7.49
CA THR A 9 -7.90 15.99 7.32
C THR A 9 -6.45 15.50 7.20
N GLY A 10 -5.98 15.32 5.97
CA GLY A 10 -4.65 14.79 5.69
C GLY A 10 -4.41 14.55 4.21
N PRO A 11 -3.15 14.30 3.81
CA PRO A 11 -2.82 14.10 2.41
C PRO A 11 -3.55 12.88 1.83
N GLU A 12 -4.15 13.05 0.66
CA GLU A 12 -4.68 11.95 -0.13
C GLU A 12 -3.58 11.32 -0.99
N ARG A 13 -3.73 10.02 -1.27
CA ARG A 13 -2.86 9.29 -2.19
C ARG A 13 -3.71 8.39 -3.08
N THR A 14 -3.12 7.93 -4.17
CA THR A 14 -3.78 7.03 -5.12
C THR A 14 -3.29 5.60 -4.89
N CYS A 15 -4.21 4.65 -4.74
CA CYS A 15 -3.87 3.23 -4.77
C CYS A 15 -3.41 2.83 -6.18
N VAL A 16 -2.22 2.23 -6.31
CA VAL A 16 -1.68 1.84 -7.63
C VAL A 16 -2.45 0.66 -8.27
N GLY A 17 -3.10 -0.17 -7.46
CA GLY A 17 -3.89 -1.31 -7.94
C GLY A 17 -5.23 -0.89 -8.55
N CYS A 18 -6.09 -0.27 -7.73
CA CYS A 18 -7.46 0.11 -8.12
C CYS A 18 -7.59 1.54 -8.65
N ARG A 19 -6.54 2.37 -8.56
CA ARG A 19 -6.50 3.79 -8.99
C ARG A 19 -7.46 4.73 -8.26
N THR A 20 -8.06 4.29 -7.16
CA THR A 20 -8.91 5.16 -6.32
C THR A 20 -8.05 6.06 -5.45
N VAL A 21 -8.41 7.34 -5.38
CA VAL A 21 -7.86 8.31 -4.42
C VAL A 21 -8.50 8.06 -3.06
N ARG A 22 -7.67 7.97 -2.01
CA ARG A 22 -8.13 7.80 -0.63
C ARG A 22 -7.23 8.57 0.33
N PRO A 23 -7.72 8.87 1.54
CA PRO A 23 -6.87 9.36 2.62
C PRO A 23 -5.66 8.46 2.84
N LYS A 24 -4.48 9.05 3.09
CA LYS A 24 -3.23 8.28 3.36
C LYS A 24 -3.42 7.19 4.41
N ARG A 25 -4.25 7.43 5.44
CA ARG A 25 -4.54 6.47 6.53
C ARG A 25 -5.24 5.18 6.07
N GLU A 26 -6.00 5.24 4.98
CA GLU A 26 -6.72 4.09 4.41
C GLU A 26 -5.86 3.28 3.44
N LEU A 27 -4.63 3.73 3.23
CA LEU A 27 -3.67 3.13 2.33
C LEU A 27 -2.47 2.60 3.13
N ILE A 28 -1.86 1.54 2.60
CA ILE A 28 -0.61 0.97 3.10
C ILE A 28 0.48 1.24 2.07
N ARG A 29 1.65 1.67 2.54
CA ARG A 29 2.80 1.93 1.65
C ARG A 29 3.56 0.62 1.43
N ILE A 30 3.90 0.34 0.18
CA ILE A 30 4.95 -0.61 -0.20
C ILE A 30 6.19 0.22 -0.51
N VAL A 31 7.33 -0.14 0.07
CA VAL A 31 8.60 0.55 -0.16
C VAL A 31 9.58 -0.40 -0.85
N LEU A 32 10.31 0.12 -1.83
CA LEU A 32 11.49 -0.51 -2.38
C LEU A 32 12.73 0.15 -1.77
N PRO A 33 13.43 -0.53 -0.83
CA PRO A 33 14.71 -0.06 -0.28
C PRO A 33 15.82 -0.10 -1.34
N ALA A 34 16.96 0.53 -1.06
CA ALA A 34 18.12 0.49 -1.95
C ALA A 34 18.59 -0.96 -2.19
N GLU A 35 18.67 -1.73 -1.10
CA GLU A 35 19.03 -3.14 -1.09
C GLU A 35 17.87 -4.01 -0.62
N GLY A 36 17.68 -5.17 -1.25
CA GLY A 36 16.64 -6.13 -0.89
C GLY A 36 15.31 -5.97 -1.64
N PRO A 37 14.32 -6.83 -1.34
CA PRO A 37 13.03 -6.83 -2.00
C PRO A 37 12.12 -5.69 -1.50
N ALA A 38 11.06 -5.41 -2.25
CA ALA A 38 9.99 -4.53 -1.80
C ALA A 38 9.25 -5.14 -0.60
N ALA A 39 8.87 -4.31 0.38
CA ALA A 39 8.19 -4.73 1.61
C ALA A 39 7.10 -3.73 2.02
N LEU A 40 6.19 -4.13 2.91
CA LEU A 40 5.26 -3.17 3.51
C LEU A 40 6.00 -2.18 4.41
N ASP A 41 5.52 -0.93 4.40
CA ASP A 41 5.94 0.13 5.30
C ASP A 41 4.70 0.76 5.98
N PRO A 42 4.21 0.17 7.08
CA PRO A 42 3.12 0.73 7.87
C PRO A 42 3.47 2.09 8.49
N THR A 43 4.76 2.34 8.74
CA THR A 43 5.24 3.57 9.39
C THR A 43 5.29 4.76 8.43
N GLY A 44 5.46 4.50 7.14
CA GLY A 44 5.70 5.52 6.13
C GLY A 44 7.06 6.22 6.25
N LYS A 45 7.98 5.70 7.07
CA LYS A 45 9.28 6.32 7.39
C LYS A 45 10.46 5.63 6.70
N ARG A 46 10.26 4.47 6.06
CA ARG A 46 11.36 3.75 5.41
C ARG A 46 11.87 4.51 4.19
N ASN A 47 13.19 4.59 4.04
CA ASN A 47 13.82 5.22 2.89
C ASN A 47 13.62 4.37 1.63
N GLY A 48 13.41 5.04 0.49
CA GLY A 48 13.24 4.37 -0.80
C GLY A 48 11.99 4.79 -1.57
N ARG A 49 11.82 4.22 -2.76
CA ARG A 49 10.67 4.51 -3.63
C ARG A 49 9.42 3.83 -3.06
N GLY A 50 8.34 4.59 -2.93
CA GLY A 50 7.10 4.11 -2.35
C GLY A 50 5.95 4.05 -3.35
N ALA A 51 5.09 3.05 -3.20
CA ALA A 51 3.78 2.95 -3.84
C ALA A 51 2.72 2.68 -2.78
N TYR A 52 1.45 2.98 -3.06
CA TYR A 52 0.36 2.77 -2.09
C TYR A 52 -0.64 1.74 -2.60
N LEU A 53 -1.09 0.87 -1.71
CA LEU A 53 -2.26 0.00 -1.91
C LEU A 53 -3.32 0.30 -0.86
N CYS A 54 -4.55 -0.11 -1.14
CA CYS A 54 -5.62 -0.06 -0.15
C CYS A 54 -5.29 -0.97 1.03
N ARG A 55 -5.60 -0.56 2.27
CA ARG A 55 -5.46 -1.46 3.44
C ARG A 55 -6.50 -2.57 3.39
N ARG A 56 -7.77 -2.18 3.46
CA ARG A 56 -8.93 -3.10 3.50
C ARG A 56 -9.00 -4.08 2.33
N THR A 57 -8.57 -3.66 1.14
CA THR A 57 -8.62 -4.48 -0.08
C THR A 57 -7.21 -4.70 -0.65
N GLY A 58 -6.20 -4.77 0.23
CA GLY A 58 -4.79 -4.82 -0.14
C GLY A 58 -4.45 -5.96 -1.07
N THR A 59 -4.79 -7.19 -0.70
CA THR A 59 -4.51 -8.42 -1.46
C THR A 59 -5.15 -8.37 -2.86
N THR A 60 -6.39 -7.89 -2.96
CA THR A 60 -7.06 -7.64 -4.25
C THR A 60 -6.34 -6.59 -5.09
N CYS A 61 -5.92 -5.47 -4.47
CA CYS A 61 -5.20 -4.42 -5.17
C CYS A 61 -3.79 -4.87 -5.60
N LEU A 62 -3.14 -5.73 -4.82
CA LEU A 62 -1.85 -6.33 -5.14
C LEU A 62 -1.96 -7.25 -6.36
N ALA A 63 -2.98 -8.11 -6.40
CA ALA A 63 -3.24 -8.98 -7.55
C ALA A 63 -3.49 -8.17 -8.84
N GLN A 64 -4.31 -7.12 -8.75
CA GLN A 64 -4.50 -6.19 -9.88
C GLN A 64 -3.19 -5.51 -10.28
N ALA A 65 -2.37 -5.12 -9.30
CA ALA A 65 -1.11 -4.45 -9.53
C ALA A 65 -0.06 -5.35 -10.20
N ARG A 66 -0.03 -6.64 -9.82
CA ARG A 66 0.76 -7.71 -10.44
C ARG A 66 0.34 -7.91 -11.89
N ARG A 67 -0.95 -8.17 -12.12
CA ARG A 67 -1.51 -8.43 -13.47
C ARG A 67 -1.21 -7.28 -14.44
N ARG A 68 -1.37 -6.03 -13.99
CA ARG A 68 -1.13 -4.84 -14.82
C ARG A 68 0.33 -4.39 -14.83
N ARG A 69 1.22 -5.04 -14.06
CA ARG A 69 2.63 -4.64 -13.83
C ARG A 69 2.80 -3.20 -13.34
N VAL A 70 1.81 -2.65 -12.63
CA VAL A 70 1.83 -1.24 -12.21
C VAL A 70 2.67 -1.01 -10.96
N LEU A 71 2.79 -2.00 -10.06
CA LEU A 71 3.66 -1.88 -8.89
C LEU A 71 5.14 -1.83 -9.29
N VAL A 72 5.54 -2.70 -10.21
CA VAL A 72 6.88 -2.72 -10.82
C VAL A 72 7.26 -1.36 -11.40
N ARG A 73 6.33 -0.75 -12.17
CA ARG A 73 6.53 0.59 -12.75
C ARG A 73 6.56 1.69 -11.69
N ALA A 74 5.66 1.65 -10.70
CA ALA A 74 5.58 2.64 -9.64
C ALA A 74 6.86 2.66 -8.78
N LEU A 75 7.41 1.48 -8.47
CA LEU A 75 8.65 1.32 -7.74
C LEU A 75 9.91 1.51 -8.60
N ARG A 76 9.77 1.63 -9.93
CA ARG A 76 10.85 1.70 -10.91
C ARG A 76 11.87 0.58 -10.76
N THR A 77 11.36 -0.64 -10.73
CA THR A 77 12.15 -1.86 -10.52
C THR A 77 11.73 -2.95 -11.49
N THR A 78 12.27 -4.14 -11.31
CA THR A 78 11.95 -5.38 -12.02
C THR A 78 11.15 -6.32 -11.11
N SER A 79 10.49 -7.33 -11.68
CA SER A 79 9.58 -8.21 -10.91
C SER A 79 10.30 -9.14 -9.93
N ASP A 80 11.58 -9.42 -10.13
CA ASP A 80 12.45 -10.21 -9.22
C ASP A 80 12.67 -9.53 -7.87
N ARG A 81 12.58 -8.19 -7.81
CA ARG A 81 12.65 -7.45 -6.54
C ARG A 81 11.31 -7.38 -5.80
N ILE A 82 10.28 -8.07 -6.29
CA ILE A 82 8.95 -8.10 -5.68
C ILE A 82 8.56 -9.55 -5.39
N ASP A 83 8.61 -9.92 -4.12
CA ASP A 83 7.99 -11.15 -3.65
C ASP A 83 6.49 -10.91 -3.44
N TRP A 84 5.70 -11.39 -4.39
CA TRP A 84 4.25 -11.18 -4.40
C TRP A 84 3.53 -11.96 -3.30
N ASP A 85 4.05 -13.13 -2.95
CA ASP A 85 3.40 -14.02 -2.00
C ASP A 85 3.69 -13.55 -0.58
N SER A 86 4.93 -13.15 -0.30
CA SER A 86 5.29 -12.48 0.96
C SER A 86 4.49 -11.18 1.16
N LEU A 87 4.38 -10.33 0.13
CA LEU A 87 3.56 -9.11 0.22
C LEU A 87 2.08 -9.40 0.45
N ALA A 88 1.53 -10.46 -0.16
CA ALA A 88 0.14 -10.87 0.06
C ALA A 88 -0.06 -11.32 1.51
N ALA A 89 0.82 -12.18 2.02
CA ALA A 89 0.78 -12.64 3.41
C ALA A 89 0.91 -11.49 4.40
N GLU A 90 1.84 -10.55 4.19
CA GLU A 90 1.96 -9.36 5.02
C GLU A 90 0.68 -8.53 5.00
N LEU A 91 0.05 -8.33 3.84
CA LEU A 91 -1.18 -7.54 3.70
C LEU A 91 -2.36 -8.16 4.45
N ASP A 92 -2.46 -9.48 4.50
CA ASP A 92 -3.53 -10.18 5.23
C ASP A 92 -3.39 -10.00 6.75
N THR A 93 -2.18 -9.70 7.25
CA THR A 93 -1.96 -9.37 8.67
C THR A 93 -2.23 -7.90 9.01
N VAL A 94 -2.38 -7.02 8.02
CA VAL A 94 -2.57 -5.59 8.26
C VAL A 94 -4.04 -5.33 8.61
N PRO A 95 -4.34 -4.80 9.81
CA PRO A 95 -5.70 -4.46 10.15
C PRO A 95 -6.24 -3.37 9.21
N PRO A 96 -7.53 -3.46 8.81
CA PRO A 96 -8.15 -2.57 7.84
C PRO A 96 -8.21 -1.12 8.31
N GLU A 97 -8.04 -0.88 9.61
CA GLU A 97 -8.19 0.42 10.26
C GLU A 97 -6.93 0.79 11.05
N VAL A 98 -6.59 2.08 11.08
CA VAL A 98 -5.61 2.62 12.02
C VAL A 98 -6.38 2.93 13.31
N LEU A 99 -6.23 2.09 14.34
CA LEU A 99 -6.45 2.56 15.71
C LEU A 99 -5.38 3.63 15.96
N THR A 100 -5.83 4.88 15.95
CA THR A 100 -5.02 6.07 16.15
C THR A 100 -4.20 5.95 17.44
N SER A 101 -2.89 5.72 17.33
CA SER A 101 -2.00 6.14 18.40
C SER A 101 -1.69 7.61 18.15
N GLN A 102 -2.37 8.45 18.93
CA GLN A 102 -2.10 9.86 19.15
C GLN A 102 -0.60 10.08 19.37
N ARG A 103 -0.01 11.00 18.61
CA ARG A 103 1.04 11.95 19.00
C ARG A 103 1.33 12.90 17.85
#